data_AF-A0AAP2ZVM2-F1
#
_entry.id   AF-A0AAP2ZVM2-F1
#
_cell.length_a   1.000
_cell.length_b   1.000
_cell.length_c   1.000
_cell.angle_alpha   90.00
_cell.angle_beta   90.00
_cell.angle_gamma   90.00
#
_symmetry.space_group_name_H-M   'P 1'
#
loop_
_entity.id
_entity.type
_entity.pdbx_description
1 polymer ?
#
loop_
_entity_poly.entity_id
_entity_poly.type
_entity_poly.pdbx_seq_one_letter_code
_entity_poly.pdbx_strand_id
1 'polypeptide(L)'
;MHPLKIRLLPSGNGDCILISSETSFFLFDGGTASSYKEWKNEILTLPKIDGLFITHIDNDHISGIIKLIQENENHAAPNLIEIGDVFYNGVEQILKDKIINDVSNQNEFLRLNAYFDTSVQGKNIGYSEGTGLSYLLKEFGYPLNRGCTNGKFCRETTPGLSLSGMEIDVIGPSISVLVMLPTY
;
A
#
# COMPACT_ATOMS: atom_id res chain seq x y z
N MET A 1 -25.54 -16.48 -3.98
CA MET A 1 -24.68 -15.32 -3.70
C MET A 1 -24.00 -15.61 -2.38
N HIS A 2 -22.68 -15.81 -2.36
CA HIS A 2 -21.96 -16.08 -1.11
C HIS A 2 -21.88 -14.79 -0.29
N PRO A 3 -22.10 -14.84 1.04
CA PRO A 3 -22.12 -13.64 1.85
C PRO A 3 -20.73 -13.01 1.91
N LEU A 4 -20.66 -11.71 1.67
CA LEU A 4 -19.47 -10.91 1.97
C LEU A 4 -19.31 -10.84 3.49
N LYS A 5 -18.10 -11.10 3.99
CA LYS A 5 -17.75 -10.98 5.40
C LYS A 5 -16.75 -9.84 5.56
N ILE A 6 -17.02 -8.96 6.53
CA ILE A 6 -16.13 -7.88 6.93
C ILE A 6 -15.68 -8.16 8.35
N ARG A 7 -14.37 -8.17 8.58
CA ARG A 7 -13.76 -8.37 9.90
C ARG A 7 -12.85 -7.19 10.20
N LEU A 8 -13.10 -6.54 11.32
CA LEU A 8 -12.17 -5.57 11.89
C LEU A 8 -11.14 -6.35 12.70
N LEU A 9 -9.90 -6.37 12.23
CA LEU A 9 -8.79 -7.02 12.91
C LEU A 9 -8.20 -6.06 13.95
N PRO A 10 -7.50 -6.56 14.98
CA PRO A 10 -6.81 -5.69 15.92
C PRO A 10 -5.85 -4.75 15.19
N SER A 11 -6.04 -3.43 15.27
CA SER A 11 -5.17 -2.43 14.62
C SER A 11 -4.32 -1.64 15.63
N GLY A 12 -4.70 -1.67 16.91
CA GLY A 12 -4.21 -0.72 17.90
C GLY A 12 -4.85 0.65 17.67
N ASN A 13 -4.15 1.51 16.93
CA ASN A 13 -4.71 2.74 16.35
C ASN A 13 -4.88 2.55 14.83
N GLY A 14 -5.61 3.45 14.17
CA GLY A 14 -5.95 3.34 12.76
C GLY A 14 -6.76 2.09 12.44
N ASP A 15 -6.66 1.62 11.19
CA ASP A 15 -7.52 0.56 10.67
C ASP A 15 -6.74 -0.70 10.25
N CYS A 16 -7.40 -1.86 10.37
CA CYS A 16 -7.01 -3.10 9.73
C CYS A 16 -8.26 -3.94 9.46
N ILE A 17 -8.64 -4.08 8.20
CA ILE A 17 -9.93 -4.64 7.80
C ILE A 17 -9.71 -5.76 6.80
N LEU A 18 -10.23 -6.95 7.12
CA LEU A 18 -10.29 -8.08 6.21
C LEU A 18 -11.69 -8.20 5.62
N ILE A 19 -11.80 -8.03 4.31
CA ILE A 19 -13.01 -8.28 3.53
C ILE A 19 -12.83 -9.60 2.80
N SER A 20 -13.79 -10.51 2.91
CA SER A 20 -13.71 -11.83 2.29
C SER A 20 -15.03 -12.32 1.73
N SER A 21 -14.94 -13.08 0.66
CA SER A 21 -15.99 -13.97 0.16
C SER A 21 -15.56 -15.43 0.40
N GLU A 22 -16.19 -16.40 -0.26
CA GLU A 22 -15.73 -17.79 -0.22
C GLU A 22 -14.38 -17.98 -0.91
N THR A 23 -14.10 -17.19 -1.95
CA THR A 23 -12.94 -17.39 -2.85
C THR A 23 -12.02 -16.19 -2.97
N SER A 24 -12.40 -15.05 -2.38
CA SER A 24 -11.71 -13.77 -2.57
C SER A 24 -11.43 -13.12 -1.22
N PHE A 25 -10.21 -12.61 -1.02
CA PHE A 25 -9.72 -12.11 0.27
C PHE A 25 -8.96 -10.80 0.08
N PHE A 26 -9.37 -9.76 0.78
CA PHE A 26 -8.83 -8.42 0.63
C PHE A 26 -8.48 -7.82 1.99
N LEU A 27 -7.26 -7.31 2.12
CA LEU A 27 -6.79 -6.65 3.33
C LEU A 27 -6.73 -5.14 3.08
N PHE A 28 -7.28 -4.36 4.00
CA PHE A 28 -7.25 -2.90 3.98
C PHE A 28 -6.51 -2.42 5.23
N ASP A 29 -5.39 -1.74 5.03
CA ASP A 29 -4.47 -1.27 6.08
C ASP A 29 -3.98 -2.38 7.04
N GLY A 30 -3.04 -2.04 7.91
CA GLY A 30 -2.39 -2.99 8.82
C GLY A 30 -2.29 -2.51 10.26
N GLY A 31 -2.93 -1.39 10.60
CA GLY A 31 -2.79 -0.79 11.90
C GLY A 31 -1.36 -0.40 12.26
N THR A 32 -1.13 -0.27 13.57
CA THR A 32 0.18 -0.07 14.17
C THR A 32 1.10 -1.29 14.06
N ALA A 33 2.43 -1.09 14.11
CA ALA A 33 3.40 -2.20 14.09
C ALA A 33 3.23 -3.21 15.24
N SER A 34 2.73 -2.77 16.41
CA SER A 34 2.44 -3.65 17.55
C SER A 34 1.29 -4.61 17.27
N SER A 35 0.27 -4.14 16.54
CA SER A 35 -0.93 -4.93 16.24
C SER A 35 -0.67 -6.07 15.26
N TYR A 36 0.39 -5.99 14.46
CA TYR A 36 0.76 -7.00 13.45
C TYR A 36 0.76 -8.42 14.01
N LYS A 37 1.31 -8.63 15.21
CA LYS A 37 1.38 -9.98 15.81
C LYS A 37 0.00 -10.55 16.15
N GLU A 38 -0.99 -9.70 16.36
CA GLU A 38 -2.36 -10.09 16.72
C GLU A 38 -3.14 -10.48 15.47
N TRP A 39 -3.08 -9.68 14.40
CA TRP A 39 -3.84 -9.94 13.18
C TRP A 39 -3.13 -10.85 12.16
N LYS A 40 -1.81 -10.99 12.21
CA LYS A 40 -1.06 -11.85 11.26
C LYS A 40 -1.60 -13.28 11.22
N ASN A 41 -1.90 -13.86 12.38
CA ASN A 41 -2.37 -15.24 12.44
C ASN A 41 -3.70 -15.42 11.71
N GLU A 42 -4.53 -14.38 11.65
CA GLU A 42 -5.80 -14.41 10.92
C GLU A 42 -5.58 -14.50 9.42
N ILE A 43 -4.65 -13.72 8.87
CA ILE A 43 -4.36 -13.75 7.43
C ILE A 43 -3.64 -15.04 7.01
N LEU A 44 -2.84 -15.65 7.88
CA LEU A 44 -2.15 -16.92 7.59
C LEU A 44 -3.11 -18.12 7.50
N THR A 45 -4.38 -17.97 7.90
CA THR A 45 -5.41 -18.98 7.65
C THR A 45 -5.98 -18.94 6.24
N LEU A 46 -5.69 -17.87 5.49
CA LEU A 46 -6.20 -17.64 4.15
C LEU A 46 -5.30 -18.31 3.11
N PRO A 47 -5.84 -18.73 1.96
CA PRO A 47 -5.01 -19.28 0.88
C PRO A 47 -4.12 -18.22 0.23
N LYS A 48 -4.57 -16.96 0.21
CA LYS A 48 -3.89 -15.79 -0.35
C LYS A 48 -4.61 -14.51 0.07
N ILE A 49 -4.01 -13.37 -0.25
CA ILE A 49 -4.64 -12.05 -0.26
C ILE A 49 -4.72 -11.61 -1.72
N ASP A 50 -5.92 -11.52 -2.29
CA ASP A 50 -6.13 -11.10 -3.68
C ASP A 50 -5.76 -9.62 -3.89
N GLY A 51 -6.07 -8.77 -2.92
CA GLY A 51 -5.76 -7.35 -2.96
C GLY A 51 -5.39 -6.79 -1.60
N LEU A 52 -4.29 -6.05 -1.54
CA LEU A 52 -3.87 -5.27 -0.37
C LEU A 52 -4.09 -3.78 -0.67
N PHE A 53 -4.97 -3.13 0.08
CA PHE A 53 -5.30 -1.72 -0.08
C PHE A 53 -4.72 -0.93 1.08
N ILE A 54 -3.94 0.10 0.78
CA ILE A 54 -3.40 1.02 1.77
C ILE A 54 -4.02 2.39 1.53
N THR A 55 -4.80 2.86 2.50
CA THR A 55 -5.65 4.05 2.35
C THR A 55 -4.83 5.34 2.34
N HIS A 56 -3.81 5.42 3.21
CA HIS A 56 -2.89 6.54 3.34
C HIS A 56 -1.60 6.10 4.08
N ILE A 57 -0.66 7.03 4.29
CA ILE A 57 0.70 6.75 4.77
C ILE A 57 0.89 6.91 6.28
N ASP A 58 -0.17 7.20 7.03
CA ASP A 58 -0.04 7.44 8.46
C ASP A 58 0.35 6.15 9.18
N ASN A 59 1.23 6.28 10.18
CA ASN A 59 1.91 5.16 10.83
C ASN A 59 0.94 4.18 11.51
N ASP A 60 -0.18 4.68 11.99
CA ASP A 60 -1.23 3.85 12.58
C ASP A 60 -2.05 3.10 11.54
N HIS A 61 -1.80 3.27 10.24
CA HIS A 61 -2.36 2.45 9.17
C HIS A 61 -1.31 1.54 8.51
N ILE A 62 -0.09 2.03 8.28
CA ILE A 62 0.90 1.31 7.45
C ILE A 62 1.93 0.49 8.22
N SER A 63 2.17 0.79 9.51
CA SER A 63 3.34 0.20 10.18
C SER A 63 3.19 -1.31 10.42
N GLY A 64 1.96 -1.84 10.52
CA GLY A 64 1.72 -3.28 10.47
C GLY A 64 1.93 -3.89 9.08
N ILE A 65 1.59 -3.18 8.00
CA ILE A 65 1.87 -3.64 6.62
C ILE A 65 3.39 -3.68 6.38
N ILE A 66 4.14 -2.71 6.87
CA ILE A 66 5.61 -2.73 6.79
C ILE A 66 6.16 -4.01 7.42
N LYS A 67 5.63 -4.43 8.57
CA LYS A 67 6.03 -5.69 9.22
C LYS A 67 5.64 -6.91 8.39
N LEU A 68 4.45 -6.93 7.81
CA LEU A 68 4.03 -7.99 6.90
C LEU A 68 5.00 -8.11 5.73
N ILE A 69 5.29 -7.02 5.01
CA ILE A 69 6.16 -7.06 3.82
C ILE A 69 7.61 -7.39 4.21
N GLN A 70 8.11 -6.90 5.35
CA GLN A 70 9.44 -7.27 5.87
C GLN A 70 9.60 -8.75 6.14
N GLU A 71 8.57 -9.42 6.68
CA GLU A 71 8.62 -10.86 6.93
C GLU A 71 8.27 -11.68 5.68
N ASN A 72 7.35 -11.20 4.84
CA ASN A 72 6.89 -11.89 3.64
C ASN A 72 7.91 -11.85 2.50
N GLU A 73 8.72 -10.80 2.46
CA GLU A 73 9.80 -10.58 1.49
C GLU A 73 9.33 -10.75 0.03
N ASN A 74 10.05 -11.55 -0.76
CA ASN A 74 9.95 -11.64 -2.22
C ASN A 74 8.54 -12.04 -2.69
N HIS A 75 7.91 -11.18 -3.49
CA HIS A 75 6.57 -11.41 -4.02
C HIS A 75 6.46 -12.69 -4.88
N ALA A 76 7.51 -13.08 -5.62
CA ALA A 76 7.49 -14.28 -6.47
C ALA A 76 7.66 -15.59 -5.67
N ALA A 77 8.18 -15.52 -4.45
CA ALA A 77 8.37 -16.65 -3.55
C ALA A 77 8.21 -16.19 -2.10
N PRO A 78 6.97 -15.88 -1.66
CA PRO A 78 6.72 -15.25 -0.37
C PRO A 78 6.98 -16.22 0.79
N ASN A 79 7.52 -15.69 1.89
CA ASN A 79 7.80 -16.48 3.10
C ASN A 79 6.54 -16.81 3.91
N LEU A 80 5.49 -15.98 3.82
CA LEU A 80 4.29 -16.09 4.64
C LEU A 80 3.04 -16.42 3.83
N ILE A 81 2.69 -15.56 2.86
CA ILE A 81 1.44 -15.67 2.10
C ILE A 81 1.56 -15.00 0.74
N GLU A 82 0.88 -15.55 -0.27
CA GLU A 82 0.71 -14.89 -1.56
C GLU A 82 -0.14 -13.63 -1.41
N ILE A 83 0.38 -12.50 -1.89
CA ILE A 83 -0.34 -11.23 -1.98
C ILE A 83 -0.37 -10.86 -3.46
N GLY A 84 -1.57 -10.69 -4.01
CA GLY A 84 -1.80 -10.31 -5.39
C GLY A 84 -1.49 -8.84 -5.65
N ASP A 85 -2.51 -8.06 -6.02
CA ASP A 85 -2.30 -6.65 -6.36
C ASP A 85 -2.25 -5.76 -5.11
N VAL A 86 -1.28 -4.84 -5.07
CA VAL A 86 -1.15 -3.85 -3.99
C VAL A 86 -1.63 -2.49 -4.50
N PHE A 87 -2.59 -1.88 -3.81
CA PHE A 87 -3.14 -0.57 -4.12
C PHE A 87 -2.65 0.45 -3.09
N TYR A 88 -1.72 1.30 -3.50
CA TYR A 88 -1.01 2.22 -2.62
C TYR A 88 -0.47 3.42 -3.41
N ASN A 89 -0.68 4.63 -2.89
CA ASN A 89 -0.02 5.83 -3.40
C ASN A 89 1.16 6.19 -2.50
N GLY A 90 2.31 5.57 -2.78
CA GLY A 90 3.56 5.87 -2.09
C GLY A 90 4.35 7.00 -2.74
N VAL A 91 5.63 7.06 -2.40
CA VAL A 91 6.56 8.10 -2.88
C VAL A 91 6.62 8.11 -4.40
N GLU A 92 6.62 6.95 -5.06
CA GLU A 92 6.61 6.87 -6.52
C GLU A 92 5.34 7.47 -7.12
N GLN A 93 4.16 7.11 -6.62
CA GLN A 93 2.90 7.60 -7.19
C GLN A 93 2.69 9.10 -6.97
N ILE A 94 3.26 9.64 -5.89
CA ILE A 94 3.12 11.05 -5.51
C ILE A 94 4.19 11.92 -6.20
N LEU A 95 5.46 11.46 -6.28
CA LEU A 95 6.60 12.29 -6.70
C LEU A 95 7.17 12.00 -8.10
N LYS A 96 6.89 10.85 -8.70
CA LYS A 96 7.58 10.39 -9.92
C LYS A 96 7.50 11.39 -11.08
N ASP A 97 6.36 12.04 -11.28
CA ASP A 97 6.18 13.03 -12.35
C ASP A 97 7.00 14.31 -12.14
N LYS A 98 7.34 14.66 -10.89
CA LYS A 98 8.18 15.84 -10.59
C LYS A 98 9.67 15.54 -10.78
N ILE A 99 10.10 14.31 -10.48
CA ILE A 99 11.53 13.94 -10.44
C ILE A 99 12.04 13.48 -11.82
N ILE A 100 11.20 12.83 -12.63
CA ILE A 100 11.57 12.42 -14.00
C ILE A 100 11.90 13.63 -14.90
N ASN A 101 11.32 14.80 -14.63
CA ASN A 101 11.60 16.02 -15.39
C ASN A 101 12.98 16.64 -15.10
N ASP A 102 13.73 16.13 -14.11
CA ASP A 102 14.98 16.76 -13.66
C ASP A 102 16.25 16.02 -14.12
N VAL A 103 16.38 14.67 -14.06
CA VAL A 103 17.64 13.99 -14.48
C VAL A 103 17.47 12.49 -14.82
N SER A 104 18.20 12.02 -15.86
CA SER A 104 18.32 10.63 -16.34
C SER A 104 19.32 9.75 -15.54
N ASN A 105 18.83 8.74 -14.80
CA ASN A 105 19.57 7.63 -14.13
C ASN A 105 20.59 8.03 -13.01
N GLN A 106 20.88 7.26 -11.93
CA GLN A 106 20.81 5.81 -11.69
C GLN A 106 20.60 5.44 -10.18
N ASN A 107 20.00 6.31 -9.35
CA ASN A 107 19.57 5.97 -7.96
C ASN A 107 18.28 6.74 -7.61
N GLU A 108 17.23 6.48 -8.38
CA GLU A 108 15.93 7.17 -8.30
C GLU A 108 15.32 7.10 -6.90
N PHE A 109 15.45 5.95 -6.21
CA PHE A 109 14.81 5.71 -4.92
C PHE A 109 15.40 6.56 -3.78
N LEU A 110 16.74 6.57 -3.63
CA LEU A 110 17.40 7.39 -2.61
C LEU A 110 17.15 8.88 -2.81
N ARG A 111 16.95 9.32 -4.06
CA ARG A 111 16.60 10.71 -4.38
C ARG A 111 15.14 11.02 -4.08
N LEU A 112 14.21 10.12 -4.43
CA LEU A 112 12.79 10.24 -4.05
C LEU A 112 12.66 10.39 -2.54
N ASN A 113 13.43 9.59 -1.79
CA ASN A 113 13.45 9.64 -0.33
C ASN A 113 14.02 10.96 0.19
N ALA A 114 15.21 11.35 -0.30
CA ALA A 114 15.82 12.62 0.13
C ALA A 114 14.91 13.82 -0.18
N TYR A 115 14.23 13.80 -1.33
CA TYR A 115 13.28 14.85 -1.70
C TYR A 115 12.06 14.86 -0.76
N PHE A 116 11.47 13.70 -0.49
CA PHE A 116 10.32 13.58 0.42
C PHE A 116 10.68 14.01 1.85
N ASP A 117 11.88 13.65 2.33
CA ASP A 117 12.42 14.03 3.64
C ASP A 117 12.73 15.53 3.73
N THR A 118 13.02 16.19 2.61
CA THR A 118 13.18 17.66 2.56
C THR A 118 11.86 18.43 2.42
N SER A 119 10.85 17.87 1.74
CA SER A 119 9.53 18.52 1.60
C SER A 119 8.70 18.41 2.88
N VAL A 120 8.84 17.32 3.61
CA VAL A 120 8.18 17.13 4.91
C VAL A 120 9.16 17.58 5.99
N GLN A 121 9.04 18.81 6.50
CA GLN A 121 9.90 19.31 7.58
C GLN A 121 9.83 18.40 8.82
N GLY A 122 10.78 17.47 9.02
CA GLY A 122 10.92 16.81 10.32
C GLY A 122 11.70 15.49 10.39
N LYS A 123 12.95 15.59 10.87
CA LYS A 123 13.70 14.67 11.76
C LYS A 123 14.12 13.25 11.29
N ASN A 124 15.45 13.12 11.33
CA ASN A 124 16.30 11.96 11.67
C ASN A 124 16.41 10.81 10.64
N ILE A 125 17.66 10.46 10.35
CA ILE A 125 18.09 9.37 9.48
C ILE A 125 17.54 8.03 9.99
N GLY A 126 16.42 7.64 9.41
CA GLY A 126 15.71 6.40 9.62
C GLY A 126 14.43 6.50 8.80
N TYR A 127 14.32 5.72 7.72
CA TYR A 127 13.23 5.76 6.74
C TYR A 127 11.89 6.18 7.39
N SER A 128 11.32 7.32 7.00
CA SER A 128 9.92 7.61 7.33
C SER A 128 9.06 6.43 6.85
N GLU A 129 8.09 5.98 7.64
CA GLU A 129 7.42 4.69 7.43
C GLU A 129 6.79 4.56 6.03
N GLY A 130 6.19 5.61 5.47
CA GLY A 130 5.65 5.61 4.10
C GLY A 130 6.72 5.47 3.00
N THR A 131 7.90 6.02 3.25
CA THR A 131 9.10 5.83 2.42
C THR A 131 9.63 4.41 2.55
N GLY A 132 9.62 3.86 3.77
CA GLY A 132 9.98 2.48 4.06
C GLY A 132 9.09 1.48 3.32
N LEU A 133 7.77 1.69 3.35
CA LEU A 133 6.84 0.81 2.62
C LEU A 133 7.06 0.86 1.11
N SER A 134 7.24 2.07 0.54
CA SER A 134 7.55 2.24 -0.89
C SER A 134 8.84 1.52 -1.30
N TYR A 135 9.87 1.56 -0.43
CA TYR A 135 11.12 0.81 -0.64
C TYR A 135 10.86 -0.69 -0.71
N LEU A 136 10.22 -1.22 0.34
CA LEU A 136 10.06 -2.66 0.53
C LEU A 136 9.22 -3.27 -0.60
N LEU A 137 8.14 -2.59 -1.00
CA LEU A 137 7.29 -3.05 -2.10
C LEU A 137 8.08 -3.12 -3.42
N LYS A 138 8.93 -2.13 -3.69
CA LYS A 138 9.80 -2.12 -4.88
C LYS A 138 10.89 -3.19 -4.80
N GLU A 139 11.61 -3.24 -3.70
CA GLU A 139 12.73 -4.16 -3.45
C GLU A 139 12.30 -5.62 -3.58
N PHE A 140 11.13 -5.94 -3.03
CA PHE A 140 10.58 -7.30 -3.07
C PHE A 140 9.66 -7.57 -4.27
N GLY A 141 9.49 -6.59 -5.17
CA GLY A 141 8.81 -6.79 -6.46
C GLY A 141 7.28 -6.92 -6.40
N TYR A 142 6.62 -6.30 -5.42
CA TYR A 142 5.16 -6.30 -5.34
C TYR A 142 4.54 -5.43 -6.46
N PRO A 143 3.50 -5.92 -7.16
CA PRO A 143 2.83 -5.16 -8.21
C PRO A 143 1.99 -4.04 -7.60
N LEU A 144 2.31 -2.79 -7.94
CA LEU A 144 1.57 -1.61 -7.47
C LEU A 144 0.55 -1.11 -8.49
N ASN A 145 -0.65 -0.84 -8.01
CA ASN A 145 -1.74 -0.15 -8.72
C ASN A 145 -2.00 -0.71 -10.12
N ARG A 146 -1.90 -2.03 -10.27
CA ARG A 146 -2.21 -2.70 -11.53
C ARG A 146 -3.67 -2.39 -11.91
N GLY A 147 -3.88 -2.07 -13.18
CA GLY A 147 -5.20 -1.65 -13.67
C GLY A 147 -5.52 -0.17 -13.48
N CYS A 148 -4.69 0.61 -12.77
CA CYS A 148 -4.88 2.05 -12.64
C CYS A 148 -4.30 2.80 -13.85
N THR A 149 -5.11 3.61 -14.54
CA THR A 149 -4.62 4.49 -15.62
C THR A 149 -3.64 5.52 -15.04
N ASN A 150 -2.37 5.50 -15.46
CA ASN A 150 -1.25 6.31 -14.91
C ASN A 150 -0.64 5.84 -13.58
N GLY A 151 -0.97 4.63 -13.11
CA GLY A 151 -0.28 4.00 -11.97
C GLY A 151 -0.53 4.66 -10.59
N LYS A 152 -1.41 5.66 -10.50
CA LYS A 152 -1.89 6.24 -9.23
C LYS A 152 -3.23 5.59 -8.88
N PHE A 153 -3.46 5.24 -7.63
CA PHE A 153 -4.71 4.67 -7.15
C PHE A 153 -5.66 5.78 -6.69
N CYS A 154 -6.60 6.18 -7.54
CA CYS A 154 -7.57 7.23 -7.22
C CYS A 154 -8.87 7.01 -7.98
N ARG A 155 -9.91 7.78 -7.64
CA ARG A 155 -11.24 7.63 -8.25
C ARG A 155 -11.20 7.65 -9.78
N GLU A 156 -10.46 8.59 -10.36
CA GLU A 156 -10.42 8.78 -11.82
C GLU A 156 -9.61 7.69 -12.55
N THR A 157 -8.74 6.97 -11.85
CA THR A 157 -7.84 5.98 -12.46
C THR A 157 -8.31 4.54 -12.29
N THR A 158 -9.39 4.34 -11.52
CA THR A 158 -9.97 3.03 -11.18
C THR A 158 -11.42 2.82 -11.66
N PRO A 159 -11.87 3.38 -12.82
CA PRO A 159 -13.26 3.20 -13.24
C PRO A 159 -13.55 1.71 -13.51
N GLY A 160 -14.48 1.13 -12.75
CA GLY A 160 -14.87 -0.28 -12.89
C GLY A 160 -13.79 -1.26 -12.47
N LEU A 161 -12.97 -0.92 -11.46
CA LEU A 161 -12.00 -1.85 -10.90
C LEU A 161 -12.71 -3.12 -10.43
N SER A 162 -12.32 -4.26 -11.00
CA SER A 162 -12.79 -5.58 -10.59
C SER A 162 -11.61 -6.46 -10.29
N LEU A 163 -11.62 -7.07 -9.10
CA LEU A 163 -10.54 -7.94 -8.64
C LEU A 163 -11.15 -9.20 -8.02
N SER A 164 -10.74 -10.37 -8.52
CA SER A 164 -11.22 -11.68 -8.04
C SER A 164 -12.75 -11.76 -7.88
N GLY A 165 -13.50 -11.20 -8.83
CA GLY A 165 -14.97 -11.19 -8.85
C GLY A 165 -15.64 -10.18 -7.92
N MET A 166 -14.87 -9.32 -7.24
CA MET A 166 -15.39 -8.19 -6.46
C MET A 166 -15.24 -6.90 -7.27
N GLU A 167 -16.34 -6.16 -7.41
CA GLU A 167 -16.32 -4.79 -7.95
C GLU A 167 -15.97 -3.80 -6.83
N ILE A 168 -15.08 -2.86 -7.13
CA ILE A 168 -14.51 -1.92 -6.16
C ILE A 168 -14.66 -0.51 -6.73
N ASP A 169 -15.46 0.30 -6.05
CA ASP A 169 -15.62 1.72 -6.37
C ASP A 169 -14.77 2.57 -5.43
N VAL A 170 -13.77 3.26 -6.00
CA VAL A 170 -12.91 4.18 -5.25
C VAL A 170 -13.54 5.57 -5.22
N ILE A 171 -13.99 6.01 -4.04
CA ILE A 171 -14.62 7.33 -3.88
C ILE A 171 -13.61 8.48 -3.77
N GLY A 172 -12.38 8.18 -3.37
CA GLY A 172 -11.29 9.14 -3.20
C GLY A 172 -9.96 8.44 -2.90
N PRO A 173 -8.83 9.19 -2.91
CA PRO A 173 -8.74 10.60 -3.26
C PRO A 173 -9.05 10.84 -4.75
N SER A 174 -9.23 12.11 -5.13
CA SER A 174 -9.22 12.47 -6.55
C SER A 174 -7.79 12.68 -7.04
N ILE A 175 -7.59 12.58 -8.35
CA ILE A 175 -6.28 12.86 -8.97
C ILE A 175 -5.76 14.27 -8.61
N SER A 176 -6.65 15.25 -8.51
CA SER A 176 -6.28 16.63 -8.16
C SER A 176 -5.69 16.75 -6.75
N VAL A 177 -6.23 15.99 -5.79
CA VAL A 177 -5.72 15.95 -4.42
C VAL A 177 -4.32 15.34 -4.41
N LEU A 178 -4.12 14.21 -5.10
CA LEU A 178 -2.82 13.55 -5.17
C LEU A 178 -1.73 14.43 -5.79
N VAL A 179 -2.08 15.23 -6.81
CA VAL A 179 -1.13 16.15 -7.48
C VAL A 179 -0.74 17.33 -6.58
N MET A 180 -1.58 17.73 -5.62
CA MET A 180 -1.30 18.82 -4.68
C MET A 180 -0.47 18.39 -3.47
N LEU A 181 -0.47 17.11 -3.08
CA LEU A 181 0.28 16.62 -1.91
C LEU A 181 1.76 17.07 -1.85
N PRO A 182 2.55 17.03 -2.94
CA PRO A 182 3.96 17.42 -2.89
C PRO A 182 4.19 18.93 -3.02
N THR A 183 3.17 19.76 -2.75
CA THR A 183 3.29 21.22 -2.70
C THR A 183 3.16 21.80 -1.30
N TYR A 184 2.89 20.95 -0.32
CA TYR A 184 2.87 21.24 1.12
C TYR A 184 4.13 20.69 1.78
#